data_AF-G5ECC4-F1
#
_entry.id   AF-G5ECC4-F1
#
_cell.length_a   1.000
_cell.length_b   1.000
_cell.length_c   1.000
_cell.angle_alpha   90.00
_cell.angle_beta   90.00
_cell.angle_gamma   90.00
#
_symmetry.space_group_name_H-M   'P 1'
#
loop_
_entity.id
_entity.type
_entity.pdbx_description
1 polymer ?
#
loop_
_entity_poly.entity_id
_entity_poly.type
_entity_poly.pdbx_seq_one_letter_code
_entity_poly.pdbx_strand_id
1 'polypeptide(L)'
;MRSILLFILIFLIFAISEAQENIDKNLDFIKPIGFGSREKRYVIRAKRWKKHTLTWQLQTQNLLDPDVFIVRNTMHRAFNEWSTVSSVDFREIPPDLVTKQPPDIYIAFEKGEHSDGFPFDGQDGVVAHAFYPRDGRLHFDAEEQWSLNSVEGVNLFQTAVHEIGHLLGLEHSMDVRAAMFAAKRPYDPAFTLGDDDVRAIRSLFPINETDANSGSEENSEDPVTTVKPISKEEGIDEENNDPFDASSTTTSSSSPDSFFPFPLPSIEHFQRRNDWFVL
;
A
#
# COMPACT_ATOMS: atom_id res chain seq x y z
N MET A 1 -40.24 -31.05 4.40
CA MET A 1 -39.41 -29.84 4.18
C MET A 1 -39.16 -29.02 5.47
N ARG A 2 -40.14 -28.81 6.36
CA ARG A 2 -39.92 -28.05 7.61
C ARG A 2 -38.86 -28.62 8.58
N SER A 3 -38.66 -29.94 8.60
CA SER A 3 -37.69 -30.57 9.51
C SER A 3 -36.23 -30.35 9.10
N ILE A 4 -35.92 -30.33 7.80
CA ILE A 4 -34.53 -30.12 7.31
C ILE A 4 -34.07 -28.68 7.58
N LEU A 5 -34.96 -27.69 7.41
CA LEU A 5 -34.64 -26.29 7.68
C LEU A 5 -34.31 -26.05 9.17
N LEU A 6 -34.99 -26.76 10.07
CA LEU A 6 -34.73 -26.68 11.51
C LEU A 6 -33.37 -27.29 11.86
N PHE A 7 -32.99 -28.41 11.24
CA PHE A 7 -31.66 -29.00 11.44
C PHE A 7 -30.55 -28.07 10.96
N ILE A 8 -30.67 -27.47 9.77
CA ILE A 8 -29.65 -26.54 9.24
C ILE A 8 -29.51 -25.32 10.17
N LEU A 9 -30.62 -24.78 10.69
CA LEU A 9 -30.59 -23.65 11.62
C LEU A 9 -29.91 -24.03 12.95
N ILE A 10 -30.18 -25.22 13.50
CA ILE A 10 -29.54 -25.69 14.73
C ILE A 10 -28.03 -25.88 14.52
N PHE A 11 -27.62 -26.47 13.39
CA PHE A 11 -26.19 -26.62 13.06
C PHE A 11 -25.49 -25.26 12.88
N LEU A 12 -26.14 -24.28 12.24
CA LEU A 12 -25.61 -22.92 12.12
C LEU A 12 -25.46 -22.23 13.48
N ILE A 13 -26.45 -22.36 14.37
CA ILE A 13 -26.36 -21.78 15.72
C ILE A 13 -25.23 -22.45 16.51
N PHE A 14 -25.07 -23.77 16.41
CA PHE A 14 -23.98 -24.48 17.10
C PHE A 14 -22.61 -24.07 16.55
N ALA A 15 -22.46 -23.96 15.23
CA ALA A 15 -21.21 -23.53 14.60
C ALA A 15 -20.84 -22.08 14.97
N ILE A 16 -21.82 -21.17 15.05
CA ILE A 16 -21.58 -19.78 15.49
C ILE A 16 -21.20 -19.74 16.98
N SER A 17 -21.86 -20.54 17.82
CA SER A 17 -21.54 -20.64 19.25
C SER A 17 -20.12 -21.17 19.49
N GLU A 18 -19.71 -22.18 18.73
CA GLU A 18 -18.38 -22.80 18.88
C GLU A 18 -17.27 -21.92 18.28
N ALA A 19 -17.58 -21.13 17.25
CA ALA A 19 -16.68 -20.09 16.75
C ALA A 19 -16.50 -18.94 17.75
N GLN A 20 -17.57 -18.50 18.43
CA GLN A 20 -17.48 -17.50 19.51
C GLN A 20 -16.69 -18.01 20.71
N GLU A 21 -16.91 -19.26 21.15
CA GLU A 21 -16.17 -19.82 22.28
C GLU A 21 -14.67 -19.98 22.00
N ASN A 22 -14.27 -20.26 20.75
CA ASN A 22 -12.86 -20.29 20.35
C ASN A 22 -12.22 -18.89 20.25
N ILE A 23 -13.00 -17.86 19.91
CA ILE A 23 -12.55 -16.47 19.94
C ILE A 23 -12.34 -16.03 21.39
N ASP A 24 -13.29 -16.32 22.28
CA ASP A 24 -13.21 -15.98 23.70
C ASP A 24 -12.03 -16.71 24.39
N LYS A 25 -11.79 -17.99 24.06
CA LYS A 25 -10.63 -18.75 24.59
C LYS A 25 -9.28 -18.23 24.08
N ASN A 26 -9.21 -17.69 22.85
CA ASN A 26 -7.99 -17.04 22.36
C ASN A 26 -7.78 -15.65 22.98
N LEU A 27 -8.86 -14.93 23.31
CA LEU A 27 -8.81 -13.66 24.03
C LEU A 27 -8.41 -13.84 25.51
N ASP A 28 -8.79 -14.95 26.15
CA ASP A 28 -8.42 -15.26 27.54
C ASP A 28 -6.92 -15.54 27.74
N PHE A 29 -6.15 -15.82 26.68
CA PHE A 29 -4.69 -15.91 26.75
C PHE A 29 -4.03 -14.53 26.92
N ILE A 30 -4.77 -13.44 26.66
CA ILE A 30 -4.33 -12.06 26.90
C ILE A 30 -4.82 -11.63 28.29
N LYS A 31 -4.20 -12.20 29.33
CA LYS A 31 -4.38 -11.72 30.70
C LYS A 31 -3.70 -10.35 30.84
N PRO A 32 -4.41 -9.26 31.23
CA PRO A 32 -3.80 -7.96 31.38
C PRO A 32 -2.82 -7.99 32.57
N ILE A 33 -1.54 -7.76 32.29
CA ILE A 33 -0.54 -7.53 33.33
C ILE A 33 -0.89 -6.19 34.00
N GLY A 34 -1.31 -6.28 35.26
CA GLY A 34 -1.67 -5.12 36.07
C GLY A 34 -0.47 -4.24 36.41
N PHE A 35 -0.79 -2.95 36.56
CA PHE A 35 -0.10 -1.90 37.32
C PHE A 35 1.12 -1.20 36.69
N GLY A 36 0.89 0.03 36.20
CA GLY A 36 1.70 1.15 36.70
C GLY A 36 2.80 1.73 35.80
N SER A 37 2.66 1.71 34.47
CA SER A 37 3.34 2.66 33.58
C SER A 37 2.53 2.75 32.29
N ARG A 38 2.33 3.95 31.75
CA ARG A 38 1.67 4.13 30.45
C ARG A 38 2.61 3.55 29.39
N GLU A 39 2.44 2.28 29.07
CA GLU A 39 3.20 1.59 28.02
C GLU A 39 2.99 2.34 26.70
N LYS A 40 4.08 2.60 25.97
CA LYS A 40 3.99 3.37 24.73
C LYS A 40 3.12 2.59 23.76
N ARG A 41 2.08 3.24 23.22
CA ARG A 41 1.11 2.60 22.32
C ARG A 41 1.74 2.09 21.02
N TYR A 42 2.91 2.60 20.65
CA TYR A 42 3.73 2.15 19.51
C TYR A 42 5.22 2.37 19.81
N VAL A 43 6.08 1.61 19.15
CA VAL A 43 7.56 1.72 19.23
C VAL A 43 8.11 2.07 17.85
N ILE A 44 9.04 3.03 17.81
CA ILE A 44 9.69 3.52 16.58
C ILE A 44 11.17 3.19 16.64
N ARG A 45 11.70 2.62 15.55
CA ARG A 45 13.14 2.39 15.44
C ARG A 45 13.92 3.66 15.14
N ALA A 46 15.18 3.71 15.62
CA ALA A 46 16.05 4.87 15.46
C ALA A 46 16.51 5.12 14.01
N LYS A 47 16.54 4.08 13.17
CA LYS A 47 16.89 4.18 11.74
C LYS A 47 15.62 4.48 10.95
N ARG A 48 15.56 5.64 10.29
CA ARG A 48 14.41 6.10 9.51
C ARG A 48 14.82 6.62 8.14
N TRP A 49 13.87 6.67 7.22
CA TRP A 49 14.00 7.44 5.98
C TRP A 49 14.13 8.94 6.32
N LYS A 50 15.02 9.64 5.61
CA LYS A 50 15.18 11.11 5.78
C LYS A 50 14.37 11.91 4.76
N LYS A 51 13.89 11.24 3.72
CA LYS A 51 13.11 11.81 2.63
C LYS A 51 11.69 11.27 2.73
N HIS A 52 10.75 12.05 2.22
CA HIS A 52 9.33 11.73 2.22
C HIS A 52 8.90 11.00 0.95
N THR A 53 9.60 11.23 -0.18
CA THR A 53 9.39 10.47 -1.42
C THR A 53 10.32 9.25 -1.45
N LEU A 54 9.73 8.05 -1.44
CA LEU A 54 10.41 6.76 -1.56
C LEU A 54 10.14 6.17 -2.95
N THR A 55 11.19 5.68 -3.60
CA THR A 55 11.05 4.94 -4.86
C THR A 55 10.98 3.45 -4.60
N TRP A 56 10.16 2.74 -5.36
CA TRP A 56 10.02 1.29 -5.25
C TRP A 56 10.06 0.62 -6.61
N GLN A 57 10.38 -0.66 -6.64
CA GLN A 57 10.35 -1.46 -7.85
C GLN A 57 9.90 -2.89 -7.56
N LEU A 58 9.05 -3.43 -8.44
CA LEU A 58 8.61 -4.83 -8.42
C LEU A 58 9.57 -5.72 -9.21
N GLN A 59 10.19 -6.66 -8.53
CA GLN A 59 10.99 -7.74 -9.09
C GLN A 59 10.05 -8.88 -9.52
N THR A 60 10.02 -9.17 -10.82
CA THR A 60 9.03 -10.07 -11.43
C THR A 60 9.55 -11.48 -11.69
N GLN A 61 10.76 -11.83 -11.23
CA GLN A 61 11.44 -13.08 -11.58
C GLN A 61 10.65 -14.34 -11.16
N ASN A 62 10.00 -14.31 -9.99
CA ASN A 62 9.21 -15.43 -9.46
C ASN A 62 7.69 -15.21 -9.60
N LEU A 63 7.28 -14.22 -10.38
CA LEU A 63 5.87 -13.98 -10.70
C LEU A 63 5.56 -14.57 -12.07
N LEU A 64 4.33 -15.07 -12.25
CA LEU A 64 3.84 -15.34 -13.59
C LEU A 64 3.40 -14.03 -14.27
N ASP A 65 3.60 -13.93 -15.58
CA ASP A 65 3.19 -12.78 -16.38
C ASP A 65 1.74 -12.30 -16.14
N PRO A 66 0.72 -13.19 -16.01
CA PRO A 66 -0.66 -12.75 -15.72
C PRO A 66 -0.84 -12.10 -14.35
N ASP A 67 -0.02 -12.46 -13.37
CA ASP A 67 -0.13 -11.99 -11.98
C ASP A 67 0.56 -10.63 -11.80
N VAL A 68 1.55 -10.31 -12.64
CA VAL A 68 2.37 -9.08 -12.54
C VAL A 68 1.52 -7.81 -12.49
N PHE A 69 0.46 -7.70 -13.30
CA PHE A 69 -0.43 -6.55 -13.28
C PHE A 69 -1.23 -6.46 -11.97
N ILE A 70 -1.74 -7.59 -11.49
CA ILE A 70 -2.55 -7.68 -10.27
C ILE A 70 -1.70 -7.32 -9.04
N VAL A 71 -0.50 -7.90 -8.95
CA VAL A 71 0.47 -7.63 -7.87
C VAL A 71 0.88 -6.17 -7.87
N ARG A 72 1.29 -5.62 -9.02
CA ARG A 72 1.71 -4.21 -9.11
C ARG A 72 0.61 -3.25 -8.65
N ASN A 73 -0.63 -3.43 -9.11
CA ASN A 73 -1.75 -2.58 -8.68
C ASN A 73 -2.07 -2.77 -7.20
N THR A 74 -1.90 -3.98 -6.67
CA THR A 74 -2.07 -4.24 -5.23
C THR A 74 -1.03 -3.49 -4.40
N MET A 75 0.22 -3.43 -4.86
CA MET A 75 1.28 -2.64 -4.21
C MET A 75 0.97 -1.14 -4.27
N HIS A 76 0.57 -0.61 -5.43
CA HIS A 76 0.13 0.80 -5.53
C HIS A 76 -0.97 1.14 -4.52
N ARG A 77 -1.99 0.28 -4.40
CA ARG A 77 -3.06 0.46 -3.41
C ARG A 77 -2.53 0.41 -1.98
N ALA A 78 -1.68 -0.56 -1.66
CA ALA A 78 -1.14 -0.72 -0.31
C ALA A 78 -0.24 0.46 0.10
N PHE A 79 0.57 0.99 -0.82
CA PHE A 79 1.31 2.23 -0.62
C PHE A 79 0.39 3.44 -0.40
N ASN A 80 -0.69 3.53 -1.18
CA ASN A 80 -1.64 4.63 -1.09
C ASN A 80 -2.34 4.72 0.28
N GLU A 81 -2.61 3.59 0.96
CA GLU A 81 -3.16 3.61 2.33
C GLU A 81 -2.28 4.44 3.27
N TRP A 82 -0.97 4.25 3.21
CA TRP A 82 -0.01 4.99 4.04
C TRP A 82 0.18 6.45 3.60
N SER A 83 0.21 6.69 2.28
CA SER A 83 0.32 8.06 1.73
C SER A 83 -0.92 8.91 2.01
N THR A 84 -2.11 8.32 2.07
CA THR A 84 -3.36 9.05 2.32
C THR A 84 -3.40 9.67 3.72
N VAL A 85 -2.69 9.10 4.69
CA VAL A 85 -2.76 9.51 6.10
C VAL A 85 -1.48 10.17 6.62
N SER A 86 -0.46 10.34 5.77
CA SER A 86 0.85 10.89 6.14
C SER A 86 1.45 11.72 4.99
N SER A 87 2.65 12.27 5.16
CA SER A 87 3.34 12.99 4.08
C SER A 87 4.29 12.10 3.26
N VAL A 88 4.26 10.78 3.44
CA VAL A 88 5.08 9.87 2.63
C VAL A 88 4.48 9.71 1.23
N ASP A 89 5.32 9.73 0.21
CA ASP A 89 4.97 9.55 -1.20
C ASP A 89 5.74 8.37 -1.77
N PHE A 90 5.10 7.55 -2.60
CA PHE A 90 5.72 6.35 -3.20
C PHE A 90 5.68 6.43 -4.71
N ARG A 91 6.85 6.21 -5.35
CA ARG A 91 6.98 6.27 -6.80
C ARG A 91 7.57 4.98 -7.34
N GLU A 92 6.82 4.27 -8.17
CA GLU A 92 7.36 3.12 -8.89
C GLU A 92 8.39 3.61 -9.91
N ILE A 93 9.56 2.98 -9.95
CA ILE A 93 10.54 3.20 -11.01
C ILE A 93 10.49 2.04 -12.01
N PRO A 94 10.61 2.31 -13.31
CA PRO A 94 10.58 1.27 -14.31
C PRO A 94 11.88 0.42 -14.26
N PRO A 95 11.84 -0.85 -14.67
CA PRO A 95 12.97 -1.78 -14.53
C PRO A 95 14.27 -1.29 -15.20
N ASP A 96 14.19 -0.55 -16.30
CA ASP A 96 15.32 -0.02 -17.04
C ASP A 96 16.07 1.10 -16.31
N LEU A 97 15.43 1.77 -15.34
CA LEU A 97 16.04 2.81 -14.53
C LEU A 97 16.74 2.29 -13.27
N VAL A 98 16.46 1.05 -12.83
CA VAL A 98 17.01 0.47 -11.58
C VAL A 98 18.55 0.51 -11.54
N THR A 99 19.21 0.25 -12.68
CA THR A 99 20.69 0.26 -12.76
C THR A 99 21.31 1.64 -12.59
N LYS A 100 20.59 2.70 -12.99
CA LYS A 100 21.03 4.10 -12.88
C LYS A 100 20.62 4.71 -11.55
N GLN A 101 19.46 4.29 -11.04
CA GLN A 101 18.84 4.77 -9.83
C GLN A 101 18.24 3.57 -9.08
N PRO A 102 19.00 2.96 -8.16
CA PRO A 102 18.47 1.93 -7.28
C PRO A 102 17.24 2.49 -6.52
N PRO A 103 16.13 1.75 -6.47
CA PRO A 103 14.97 2.14 -5.67
C PRO A 103 15.33 2.11 -4.18
N ASP A 104 14.57 2.85 -3.37
CA ASP A 104 14.65 2.70 -1.92
C ASP A 104 14.06 1.38 -1.45
N ILE A 105 13.04 0.89 -2.15
CA ILE A 105 12.29 -0.32 -1.81
C ILE A 105 12.33 -1.33 -2.95
N TYR A 106 12.76 -2.55 -2.67
CA TYR A 106 12.66 -3.69 -3.58
C TYR A 106 11.54 -4.61 -3.09
N ILE A 107 10.61 -4.94 -3.98
CA ILE A 107 9.52 -5.88 -3.71
C ILE A 107 9.78 -7.12 -4.55
N ALA A 108 9.90 -8.28 -3.92
CA ALA A 108 10.07 -9.55 -4.59
C ALA A 108 9.14 -10.62 -4.03
N PHE A 109 8.88 -11.63 -4.86
CA PHE A 109 8.32 -12.90 -4.42
C PHE A 109 9.49 -13.87 -4.39
N GLU A 110 9.74 -14.55 -3.28
CA GLU A 110 10.88 -15.45 -3.11
C GLU A 110 10.41 -16.83 -2.62
N LYS A 111 11.27 -17.85 -2.72
CA LYS A 111 10.95 -19.22 -2.28
C LYS A 111 12.06 -19.76 -1.41
N GLY A 112 11.72 -20.47 -0.34
CA GLY A 112 12.69 -21.12 0.52
C GLY A 112 13.84 -20.19 0.92
N GLU A 113 15.08 -20.69 0.82
CA GLU A 113 16.29 -19.89 1.02
C GLU A 113 16.53 -18.91 -0.14
N HIS A 114 16.58 -17.61 0.18
CA HIS A 114 16.72 -16.52 -0.79
C HIS A 114 17.77 -15.47 -0.38
N SER A 115 18.87 -15.91 0.23
CA SER A 115 20.13 -15.15 0.42
C SER A 115 20.07 -13.97 1.39
N ASP A 116 19.01 -13.88 2.21
CA ASP A 116 18.87 -12.85 3.24
C ASP A 116 18.98 -13.38 4.67
N GLY A 117 19.09 -14.70 4.83
CA GLY A 117 19.17 -15.39 6.13
C GLY A 117 17.81 -15.63 6.79
N PHE A 118 16.70 -15.32 6.11
CA PHE A 118 15.33 -15.53 6.58
C PHE A 118 14.55 -16.36 5.55
N PRO A 119 14.83 -17.67 5.45
CA PRO A 119 14.16 -18.51 4.46
C PRO A 119 12.65 -18.59 4.71
N PHE A 120 11.89 -18.65 3.62
CA PHE A 120 10.47 -19.01 3.68
C PHE A 120 10.28 -20.51 3.90
N ASP A 121 9.13 -20.88 4.49
CA ASP A 121 8.79 -22.25 4.89
C ASP A 121 7.75 -22.93 3.99
N GLY A 122 7.30 -22.26 2.92
CA GLY A 122 6.36 -22.78 1.95
C GLY A 122 4.93 -22.38 2.30
N GLN A 123 3.97 -23.26 2.00
CA GLN A 123 2.57 -22.95 2.30
C GLN A 123 2.33 -22.87 3.82
N ASP A 124 1.72 -21.76 4.24
CA ASP A 124 1.53 -21.36 5.64
C ASP A 124 2.85 -21.07 6.39
N GLY A 125 2.72 -20.45 7.57
CA GLY A 125 3.88 -20.03 8.36
C GLY A 125 4.25 -18.59 8.08
N VAL A 126 5.48 -18.34 7.61
CA VAL A 126 5.99 -17.00 7.32
C VAL A 126 5.61 -16.60 5.90
N VAL A 127 4.50 -15.86 5.80
CA VAL A 127 3.94 -15.47 4.49
C VAL A 127 4.73 -14.34 3.79
N ALA A 128 5.41 -13.50 4.57
CA ALA A 128 6.14 -12.33 4.09
C ALA A 128 7.08 -11.80 5.17
N HIS A 129 8.06 -11.00 4.76
CA HIS A 129 8.85 -10.16 5.67
C HIS A 129 9.36 -8.90 4.99
N ALA A 130 9.44 -7.83 5.77
CA ALA A 130 10.07 -6.58 5.37
C ALA A 130 11.28 -6.22 6.24
N PHE A 131 12.30 -5.67 5.58
CA PHE A 131 13.46 -5.11 6.23
C PHE A 131 13.26 -3.61 6.48
N TYR A 132 13.44 -3.21 7.74
CA TYR A 132 13.31 -1.84 8.24
C TYR A 132 14.03 -0.76 7.39
N PRO A 133 13.70 0.53 7.60
CA PRO A 133 14.21 1.63 6.79
C PRO A 133 15.72 1.58 6.49
N ARG A 134 16.05 1.89 5.22
CA ARG A 134 17.38 1.85 4.58
C ARG A 134 17.88 0.49 4.10
N ASP A 135 17.27 -0.61 4.51
CA ASP A 135 17.45 -1.89 3.82
C ASP A 135 16.47 -1.97 2.65
N GLY A 136 15.18 -1.77 2.92
CA GLY A 136 14.17 -1.53 1.90
C GLY A 136 13.70 -2.77 1.14
N ARG A 137 14.13 -3.96 1.53
CA ARG A 137 13.62 -5.19 0.93
C ARG A 137 12.28 -5.60 1.55
N LEU A 138 11.34 -6.01 0.71
CA LEU A 138 10.08 -6.63 1.09
C LEU A 138 9.92 -7.89 0.25
N HIS A 139 9.86 -9.03 0.92
CA HIS A 139 9.68 -10.33 0.28
C HIS A 139 8.33 -10.91 0.67
N PHE A 140 7.64 -11.49 -0.32
CA PHE A 140 6.48 -12.34 -0.14
C PHE A 140 6.86 -13.78 -0.46
N ASP A 141 6.33 -14.76 0.28
CA ASP A 141 6.53 -16.16 -0.09
C ASP A 141 5.75 -16.49 -1.37
N ALA A 142 6.47 -16.86 -2.42
CA ALA A 142 5.91 -17.23 -3.72
C ALA A 142 5.23 -18.61 -3.72
N GLU A 143 5.32 -19.35 -2.62
CA GLU A 143 4.68 -20.66 -2.42
C GLU A 143 3.32 -20.55 -1.72
N GLU A 144 2.95 -19.35 -1.26
CA GLU A 144 1.65 -19.10 -0.63
C GLU A 144 0.50 -18.99 -1.63
N GLN A 145 -0.68 -19.48 -1.23
CA GLN A 145 -1.94 -19.20 -1.92
C GLN A 145 -2.41 -17.78 -1.64
N TRP A 146 -1.85 -16.78 -2.32
CA TRP A 146 -2.32 -15.41 -2.20
C TRP A 146 -3.77 -15.22 -2.65
N SER A 147 -4.45 -14.23 -2.11
CA SER A 147 -5.79 -13.84 -2.54
C SER A 147 -5.95 -12.33 -2.43
N LEU A 148 -6.97 -11.77 -3.07
CA LEU A 148 -7.29 -10.35 -2.95
C LEU A 148 -8.63 -10.08 -2.28
N ASN A 149 -9.63 -10.92 -2.54
CA ASN A 149 -10.97 -10.76 -1.98
C ASN A 149 -11.58 -12.10 -1.56
N SER A 150 -10.77 -13.00 -0.98
CA SER A 150 -11.23 -14.30 -0.51
C SER A 150 -10.81 -14.52 0.95
N VAL A 151 -11.65 -15.23 1.69
CA VAL A 151 -11.31 -15.79 3.01
C VAL A 151 -10.39 -17.00 2.91
N GLU A 152 -10.28 -17.57 1.71
CA GLU A 152 -9.32 -18.62 1.39
C GLU A 152 -7.96 -18.01 1.05
N GLY A 153 -6.88 -18.70 1.43
CA GLY A 153 -5.52 -18.26 1.19
C GLY A 153 -5.08 -17.10 2.09
N VAL A 154 -4.05 -16.38 1.64
CA VAL A 154 -3.45 -15.24 2.35
C VAL A 154 -3.74 -13.95 1.59
N ASN A 155 -4.35 -12.96 2.23
CA ASN A 155 -4.70 -11.73 1.53
C ASN A 155 -3.46 -10.88 1.25
N LEU A 156 -3.11 -10.71 -0.04
CA LEU A 156 -1.92 -9.96 -0.46
C LEU A 156 -2.00 -8.48 -0.09
N PHE A 157 -3.18 -7.86 -0.21
CA PHE A 157 -3.35 -6.43 0.08
C PHE A 157 -3.13 -6.14 1.58
N GLN A 158 -3.79 -6.88 2.47
CA GLN A 158 -3.63 -6.70 3.92
C GLN A 158 -2.19 -6.96 4.37
N THR A 159 -1.57 -8.03 3.84
CA THR A 159 -0.18 -8.38 4.13
C THR A 159 0.77 -7.28 3.63
N ALA A 160 0.59 -6.80 2.41
CA ALA A 160 1.39 -5.70 1.86
C ALA A 160 1.28 -4.43 2.71
N VAL A 161 0.07 -4.05 3.15
CA VAL A 161 -0.11 -2.88 4.02
C VAL A 161 0.67 -3.05 5.33
N HIS A 162 0.62 -4.23 5.95
CA HIS A 162 1.38 -4.55 7.16
C HIS A 162 2.90 -4.42 6.93
N GLU A 163 3.44 -5.10 5.91
CA GLU A 163 4.88 -5.11 5.62
C GLU A 163 5.41 -3.72 5.22
N ILE A 164 4.61 -2.93 4.50
CA ILE A 164 4.96 -1.53 4.19
C ILE A 164 5.07 -0.69 5.47
N GLY A 165 4.27 -0.95 6.50
CA GLY A 165 4.43 -0.31 7.81
C GLY A 165 5.81 -0.58 8.42
N HIS A 166 6.33 -1.81 8.32
CA HIS A 166 7.71 -2.13 8.71
C HIS A 166 8.75 -1.41 7.86
N LEU A 167 8.57 -1.34 6.54
CA LEU A 167 9.43 -0.55 5.65
C LEU A 167 9.49 0.93 6.05
N LEU A 168 8.39 1.48 6.57
CA LEU A 168 8.28 2.86 7.04
C LEU A 168 8.88 3.08 8.43
N GLY A 169 9.14 2.01 9.18
CA GLY A 169 9.75 2.04 10.51
C GLY A 169 8.79 1.81 11.67
N LEU A 170 7.58 1.32 11.39
CA LEU A 170 6.60 0.92 12.40
C LEU A 170 6.94 -0.46 12.95
N GLU A 171 6.78 -0.61 14.26
CA GLU A 171 6.76 -1.92 14.91
C GLU A 171 5.33 -2.41 15.10
N HIS A 172 5.17 -3.66 15.51
CA HIS A 172 3.86 -4.22 15.76
C HIS A 172 3.06 -3.40 16.78
N SER A 173 1.77 -3.24 16.53
CA SER A 173 0.82 -2.69 17.48
C SER A 173 0.21 -3.80 18.33
N MET A 174 -0.18 -3.45 19.56
CA MET A 174 -0.98 -4.30 20.44
C MET A 174 -2.49 -4.12 20.20
N ASP A 175 -2.91 -3.13 19.40
CA ASP A 175 -4.32 -2.93 19.05
C ASP A 175 -4.74 -3.93 17.96
N VAL A 176 -5.68 -4.82 18.31
CA VAL A 176 -6.22 -5.84 17.40
C VAL A 176 -6.98 -5.26 16.20
N ARG A 177 -7.14 -3.95 16.10
CA ARG A 177 -7.72 -3.26 14.92
C ARG A 177 -6.66 -2.61 14.03
N ALA A 178 -5.42 -2.50 14.50
CA ALA A 178 -4.34 -1.87 13.75
C ALA A 178 -3.82 -2.79 12.64
N ALA A 179 -3.54 -2.24 11.46
CA ALA A 179 -2.87 -2.96 10.38
C ALA A 179 -1.55 -3.60 10.88
N MET A 180 -0.83 -2.92 11.77
CA MET A 180 0.41 -3.41 12.39
C MET A 180 0.23 -4.45 13.50
N PHE A 181 -0.95 -5.02 13.73
CA PHE A 181 -1.09 -6.12 14.71
C PHE A 181 -0.33 -7.37 14.25
N ALA A 182 0.44 -7.98 15.16
CA ALA A 182 1.42 -9.02 14.83
C ALA A 182 0.82 -10.36 14.36
N ALA A 183 -0.44 -10.66 14.69
CA ALA A 183 -1.03 -11.95 14.34
C ALA A 183 -1.59 -11.95 12.92
N LYS A 184 -1.53 -13.11 12.25
CA LYS A 184 -2.19 -13.35 10.95
C LYS A 184 -3.66 -12.92 11.05
N ARG A 185 -4.09 -12.04 10.15
CA ARG A 185 -5.46 -11.56 10.08
C ARG A 185 -6.27 -12.35 9.05
N PRO A 186 -7.53 -12.71 9.36
CA PRO A 186 -8.45 -13.17 8.33
C PRO A 186 -8.64 -12.06 7.29
N TYR A 187 -9.12 -12.42 6.10
CA TYR A 187 -9.55 -11.43 5.13
C TYR A 187 -10.68 -10.57 5.69
N ASP A 188 -10.49 -9.25 5.68
CA ASP A 188 -11.50 -8.26 6.03
C ASP A 188 -11.76 -7.35 4.81
N PRO A 189 -12.96 -7.38 4.20
CA PRO A 189 -13.31 -6.48 3.10
C PRO A 189 -13.39 -5.00 3.53
N ALA A 190 -13.47 -4.72 4.84
CA ALA A 190 -13.47 -3.37 5.41
C ALA A 190 -12.09 -2.98 5.99
N PHE A 191 -11.03 -3.73 5.66
CA PHE A 191 -9.68 -3.47 6.14
C PHE A 191 -9.23 -2.04 5.85
N THR A 192 -8.76 -1.35 6.89
CA THR A 192 -8.23 0.00 6.83
C THR A 192 -7.19 0.21 7.94
N LEU A 193 -6.40 1.28 7.84
CA LEU A 193 -5.46 1.65 8.89
C LEU A 193 -6.22 2.05 10.16
N GLY A 194 -5.81 1.48 11.30
CA GLY A 194 -6.37 1.83 12.60
C GLY A 194 -5.82 3.14 13.14
N ASP A 195 -6.49 3.70 14.15
CA ASP A 195 -6.07 4.96 14.80
C ASP A 195 -4.64 4.91 15.36
N ASP A 196 -4.17 3.73 15.76
CA ASP A 196 -2.81 3.56 16.26
C ASP A 196 -1.78 3.62 15.13
N ASP A 197 -2.05 2.98 13.99
CA ASP A 197 -1.22 3.07 12.78
C ASP A 197 -1.11 4.53 12.31
N VAL A 198 -2.26 5.23 12.21
CA VAL A 198 -2.33 6.63 11.76
C VAL A 198 -1.53 7.54 12.68
N ARG A 199 -1.63 7.37 14.00
CA ARG A 199 -0.85 8.15 14.97
C ARG A 199 0.64 7.85 14.86
N ALA A 200 1.01 6.58 14.67
CA ALA A 200 2.40 6.18 14.58
C ALA A 200 3.05 6.70 13.29
N ILE A 201 2.40 6.54 12.13
CA ILE A 201 2.97 6.99 10.86
C ILE A 201 3.10 8.51 10.78
N ARG A 202 2.13 9.28 11.30
CA ARG A 202 2.23 10.75 11.35
C ARG A 202 3.36 11.27 12.24
N SER A 203 3.83 10.46 13.19
CA SER A 203 5.02 10.83 13.98
C SER A 203 6.33 10.64 13.22
N LEU A 204 6.32 9.83 12.14
CA LEU A 204 7.45 9.59 11.25
C LEU A 204 7.42 10.49 10.02
N PHE A 205 6.24 10.65 9.43
CA PHE A 205 5.96 11.43 8.22
C PHE A 205 4.81 12.41 8.50
N PRO A 206 5.06 13.50 9.22
CA PRO A 206 4.03 14.47 9.58
C PRO A 206 3.50 15.18 8.35
N ILE A 207 2.18 15.37 8.27
CA ILE A 207 1.55 16.19 7.24
C ILE A 207 1.83 17.66 7.59
N ASN A 208 2.51 18.39 6.70
CA ASN A 208 2.67 19.83 6.85
C ASN A 208 1.38 20.50 6.36
N GLU A 209 0.77 21.36 7.18
CA GLU A 209 -0.45 22.09 6.80
C GLU A 209 -0.25 23.01 5.58
N THR A 210 0.99 23.30 5.19
CA THR A 210 1.32 24.08 4.00
C THR A 210 0.95 23.39 2.68
N ASP A 211 0.84 22.05 2.66
CA ASP A 211 0.50 21.30 1.45
C ASP A 211 -1.01 21.13 1.27
N ALA A 212 -1.81 21.37 2.32
CA ALA A 212 -3.27 21.21 2.31
C ALA A 212 -4.04 22.49 1.97
N ASN A 213 -3.40 23.67 1.97
CA ASN A 213 -4.06 24.97 1.80
C ASN A 213 -3.77 25.67 0.45
N SER A 214 -3.17 24.98 -0.52
CA SER A 214 -2.84 25.57 -1.84
C SER A 214 -3.95 25.39 -2.90
N GLY A 215 -5.14 24.91 -2.52
CA GLY A 215 -6.22 24.55 -3.47
C GLY A 215 -7.56 25.26 -3.27
N SER A 216 -7.65 26.28 -2.39
CA SER A 216 -8.93 26.89 -2.05
C SER A 216 -8.83 28.39 -1.69
N GLU A 217 -8.35 29.21 -2.61
CA GLU A 217 -8.60 30.67 -2.57
C GLU A 217 -8.90 31.16 -4.00
N GLU A 218 -10.12 30.88 -4.47
CA GLU A 218 -10.67 31.54 -5.66
C GLU A 218 -12.10 32.00 -5.34
N ASN A 219 -12.34 33.30 -5.57
CA ASN A 219 -13.60 34.06 -5.47
C ASN A 219 -13.88 34.83 -4.16
N SER A 220 -13.60 36.15 -4.19
CA SER A 220 -14.61 37.16 -3.85
C SER A 220 -14.25 38.56 -4.41
N GLU A 221 -15.05 39.02 -5.37
CA GLU A 221 -15.62 40.39 -5.49
C GLU A 221 -14.76 41.56 -6.05
N ASP A 222 -14.77 41.71 -7.38
CA ASP A 222 -15.22 42.86 -8.22
C ASP A 222 -15.57 44.26 -7.60
N PRO A 223 -15.69 45.38 -8.37
CA PRO A 223 -15.10 45.71 -9.69
C PRO A 223 -14.80 47.23 -9.97
N VAL A 224 -14.33 47.51 -11.21
CA VAL A 224 -14.42 48.77 -12.02
C VAL A 224 -13.40 49.89 -11.77
N THR A 225 -12.60 50.20 -12.82
CA THR A 225 -12.57 51.55 -13.45
C THR A 225 -12.07 51.48 -14.91
N THR A 226 -13.02 51.65 -15.82
CA THR A 226 -13.06 52.47 -17.07
C THR A 226 -11.95 52.43 -18.14
N VAL A 227 -12.46 52.18 -19.35
CA VAL A 227 -11.89 52.00 -20.70
C VAL A 227 -11.64 53.34 -21.43
N LYS A 228 -10.64 53.42 -22.35
CA LYS A 228 -10.81 53.70 -23.82
C LYS A 228 -9.54 54.11 -24.60
N PRO A 229 -9.51 53.87 -25.94
CA PRO A 229 -8.37 53.28 -26.68
C PRO A 229 -8.01 54.07 -27.97
N ILE A 230 -7.36 53.41 -28.96
CA ILE A 230 -7.18 53.71 -30.43
C ILE A 230 -5.69 53.99 -30.79
N SER A 231 -5.04 53.52 -31.87
CA SER A 231 -5.34 52.99 -33.24
C SER A 231 -4.07 52.25 -33.77
N LYS A 232 -4.12 51.11 -34.51
CA LYS A 232 -4.05 50.91 -36.00
C LYS A 232 -2.82 51.58 -36.68
N GLU A 233 -1.97 50.98 -37.53
CA GLU A 233 -2.00 50.01 -38.68
C GLU A 233 -0.59 49.38 -38.83
N GLU A 234 -0.33 48.12 -39.22
CA GLU A 234 -0.49 47.35 -40.48
C GLU A 234 0.60 47.59 -41.56
N GLY A 235 1.21 46.50 -42.08
CA GLY A 235 2.25 46.43 -43.13
C GLY A 235 3.37 45.43 -42.79
N ILE A 236 3.34 44.13 -43.19
CA ILE A 236 3.85 43.51 -44.45
C ILE A 236 5.39 43.71 -44.54
N ASP A 237 6.32 42.76 -44.76
CA ASP A 237 6.43 41.57 -45.61
C ASP A 237 7.75 40.79 -45.30
N GLU A 238 7.71 39.48 -45.59
CA GLU A 238 8.72 38.61 -46.22
C GLU A 238 10.18 38.43 -45.70
N GLU A 239 10.45 37.16 -45.35
CA GLU A 239 11.53 36.31 -45.89
C GLU A 239 12.97 36.50 -45.37
N ASN A 240 13.51 35.49 -44.66
CA ASN A 240 14.69 34.69 -45.03
C ASN A 240 15.40 34.00 -43.83
N ASN A 241 15.43 32.66 -43.89
CA ASN A 241 16.55 31.73 -43.67
C ASN A 241 17.51 31.85 -42.45
N ASP A 242 17.33 30.92 -41.50
CA ASP A 242 18.29 29.90 -40.98
C ASP A 242 19.56 30.34 -40.17
N PRO A 243 20.30 29.44 -39.50
CA PRO A 243 20.11 28.98 -38.12
C PRO A 243 21.33 29.26 -37.18
N PHE A 244 21.15 29.27 -35.85
CA PHE A 244 22.02 28.69 -34.79
C PHE A 244 21.77 29.30 -33.39
N ASP A 245 21.76 28.39 -32.41
CA ASP A 245 22.27 28.48 -31.04
C ASP A 245 21.47 29.14 -29.89
N ALA A 246 21.52 28.39 -28.78
CA ALA A 246 21.47 28.77 -27.37
C ALA A 246 20.15 29.20 -26.69
N SER A 247 19.72 28.28 -25.81
CA SER A 247 19.39 28.52 -24.40
C SER A 247 17.93 28.80 -23.97
N SER A 248 17.58 28.06 -22.92
CA SER A 248 16.68 28.36 -21.81
C SER A 248 15.16 28.22 -21.95
N THR A 249 14.67 27.17 -21.27
CA THR A 249 13.72 27.25 -20.14
C THR A 249 12.28 27.65 -20.44
N THR A 250 11.32 26.75 -20.16
CA THR A 250 10.18 26.92 -19.23
C THR A 250 9.21 25.72 -19.37
N THR A 251 9.12 24.88 -18.33
CA THR A 251 7.96 24.73 -17.42
C THR A 251 6.60 24.46 -18.07
N SER A 252 6.12 23.22 -17.91
CA SER A 252 4.68 22.95 -17.73
C SER A 252 4.51 21.88 -16.65
N SER A 253 3.81 22.25 -15.57
CA SER A 253 3.38 21.36 -14.50
C SER A 253 1.95 20.90 -14.79
N SER A 254 1.69 19.61 -14.69
CA SER A 254 0.34 19.08 -14.56
C SER A 254 0.32 17.96 -13.52
N SER A 255 -0.34 18.24 -12.40
CA SER A 255 -0.73 17.28 -11.36
C SER A 255 -1.72 16.26 -11.92
N PRO A 256 -1.64 14.95 -11.56
CA PRO A 256 -2.72 14.02 -11.82
C PRO A 256 -3.44 13.65 -10.51
N ASP A 257 -4.70 14.04 -10.41
CA ASP A 257 -5.66 13.46 -9.47
C ASP A 257 -5.71 11.93 -9.68
N SER A 258 -5.30 11.17 -8.66
CA SER A 258 -5.29 9.72 -8.67
C SER A 258 -6.68 9.15 -8.38
N PHE A 259 -7.56 9.14 -9.38
CA PHE A 259 -8.78 8.34 -9.40
C PHE A 259 -8.57 7.15 -10.35
N PHE A 260 -8.36 5.94 -9.81
CA PHE A 260 -8.17 4.72 -10.62
C PHE A 260 -9.45 4.37 -11.38
N PRO A 261 -9.46 4.38 -12.73
CA PRO A 261 -10.71 4.34 -13.50
C PRO A 261 -11.16 2.94 -13.95
N PHE A 262 -10.69 1.84 -13.34
CA PHE A 262 -11.05 0.48 -13.79
C PHE A 262 -11.42 -0.48 -12.64
N PRO A 263 -12.50 -1.27 -12.78
CA PRO A 263 -12.80 -2.37 -11.85
C PRO A 263 -11.69 -3.42 -11.91
N LEU A 264 -11.33 -3.97 -10.75
CA LEU A 264 -10.33 -5.04 -10.62
C LEU A 264 -10.71 -6.26 -11.48
N PRO A 265 -9.75 -6.89 -12.19
CA PRO A 265 -10.02 -8.12 -12.93
C PRO A 265 -10.52 -9.24 -12.00
N SER A 266 -11.40 -10.10 -12.51
CA SER A 266 -12.04 -11.18 -11.75
C SER A 266 -11.06 -12.29 -11.32
N ILE A 267 -11.35 -12.87 -10.16
CA ILE A 267 -10.53 -13.80 -9.37
C ILE A 267 -10.63 -15.23 -9.93
N GLU A 268 -10.21 -15.47 -11.16
CA GLU A 268 -10.15 -16.85 -11.71
C GLU A 268 -8.74 -17.32 -12.08
N HIS A 269 -7.76 -16.41 -12.11
CA HIS A 269 -6.39 -16.76 -12.48
C HIS A 269 -5.46 -17.07 -11.29
N PHE A 270 -5.88 -16.75 -10.07
CA PHE A 270 -5.10 -17.09 -8.88
C PHE A 270 -5.36 -18.52 -8.36
N GLN A 271 -6.53 -19.10 -8.65
CA GLN A 271 -7.01 -20.36 -8.05
C GLN A 271 -6.68 -21.65 -8.83
N ARG A 272 -5.74 -21.64 -9.77
CA ARG A 272 -5.28 -22.88 -10.43
C ARG A 272 -3.78 -23.05 -10.32
N ARG A 273 -3.33 -23.78 -9.30
CA ARG A 273 -2.09 -24.58 -9.30
C ARG A 273 -1.99 -25.44 -8.02
N ASN A 274 -2.65 -26.61 -8.05
CA ASN A 274 -2.32 -27.77 -7.20
C ASN A 274 -2.55 -29.11 -7.94
N ASP A 275 -2.54 -29.11 -9.27
CA ASP A 275 -2.55 -30.36 -10.06
C ASP A 275 -1.13 -30.68 -10.56
N TRP A 276 -0.31 -31.21 -9.65
CA TRP A 276 0.77 -32.10 -10.02
C TRP A 276 0.21 -33.53 -10.01
N PHE A 277 -0.04 -34.06 -11.22
CA PHE A 277 -0.35 -35.47 -11.46
C PHE A 277 0.72 -36.38 -10.85
N VAL A 278 0.32 -37.27 -9.94
CA VAL A 278 0.86 -38.64 -9.82
C VAL A 278 -0.31 -39.58 -9.53
N LEU A 279 -0.82 -40.18 -10.62
CA LEU A 279 -1.81 -41.27 -10.73
C LEU A 279 -3.26 -41.00 -10.26
#